data_AF-V9LGN5-F1
#
_entry.id   AF-V9LGN5-F1
#
_cell.length_a   1.000
_cell.length_b   1.000
_cell.length_c   1.000
_cell.angle_alpha   90.00
_cell.angle_beta   90.00
_cell.angle_gamma   90.00
#
_symmetry.space_group_name_H-M   'P 1'
#
loop_
_entity.id
_entity.type
_entity.pdbx_description
1 polymer ?
#
loop_
_entity_poly.entity_id
_entity_poly.type
_entity_poly.pdbx_seq_one_letter_code
_entity_poly.pdbx_strand_id
1 'polypeptide(L)'
;MATSGTVIVSSGLQHHEVVASLSSQRQRIRFSDSVVDGSIIFPLSGVAFIIAEVQDLSNNSAGRKLTEQIERFAHIHRNSFLLLVAALFGSEEWDILYKLQQRFLGGNLRIIPIHNVGDMVKSMVTIAKATCKPHVDSVRDRIAMARAQIIECSPVWEMLRKQQK
;
A
#
# COMPACT_ATOMS: atom_id res chain seq x y z
N MET A 1 -2.41 -12.71 -14.12
CA MET A 1 -2.33 -13.74 -13.07
C MET A 1 -3.08 -13.24 -11.85
N ALA A 2 -4.04 -14.04 -11.38
CA ALA A 2 -5.08 -13.62 -10.44
C ALA A 2 -4.53 -13.39 -9.02
N THR A 3 -4.71 -12.19 -8.48
CA THR A 3 -4.70 -11.94 -7.04
C THR A 3 -6.02 -12.44 -6.44
N SER A 4 -6.30 -13.74 -6.57
CA SER A 4 -7.48 -14.38 -5.99
C SER A 4 -7.24 -14.65 -4.50
N GLY A 5 -6.86 -13.60 -3.77
CA GLY A 5 -6.69 -13.62 -2.32
C GLY A 5 -7.94 -13.10 -1.63
N THR A 6 -8.19 -13.57 -0.42
CA THR A 6 -9.21 -12.94 0.42
C THR A 6 -8.62 -11.68 1.04
N VAL A 7 -9.28 -10.54 0.82
CA VAL A 7 -8.99 -9.27 1.49
C VAL A 7 -9.73 -9.27 2.83
N ILE A 8 -9.03 -8.94 3.90
CA ILE A 8 -9.64 -8.81 5.24
C ILE A 8 -9.98 -7.33 5.43
N VAL A 9 -11.22 -7.03 5.79
CA VAL A 9 -11.72 -5.66 5.94
C VAL A 9 -12.27 -5.50 7.36
N SER A 10 -11.99 -4.37 8.03
CA SER A 10 -12.66 -4.03 9.29
C SER A 10 -14.17 -4.08 9.10
N SER A 11 -14.90 -4.69 10.03
CA SER A 11 -16.37 -4.69 9.98
C SER A 11 -16.96 -3.28 10.01
N GLY A 12 -16.25 -2.30 10.59
CA GLY A 12 -16.67 -0.89 10.54
C GLY A 12 -16.80 -0.32 9.13
N LEU A 13 -16.12 -0.92 8.14
CA LEU A 13 -16.20 -0.53 6.73
C LEU A 13 -17.27 -1.30 5.94
N GLN A 14 -18.08 -2.15 6.56
CA GLN A 14 -19.03 -3.01 5.83
C GLN A 14 -19.99 -2.25 4.91
N HIS A 15 -20.39 -1.03 5.29
CA HIS A 15 -21.28 -0.18 4.50
C HIS A 15 -20.54 0.90 3.69
N HIS A 16 -19.21 0.90 3.70
CA HIS A 16 -18.40 1.89 3.01
C HIS A 16 -18.29 1.55 1.50
N GLU A 17 -18.34 2.56 0.64
CA GLU A 17 -18.33 2.40 -0.84
C GLU A 17 -17.12 1.60 -1.36
N VAL A 18 -16.00 1.68 -0.63
CA VAL A 18 -14.78 0.90 -0.90
C VAL A 18 -15.03 -0.60 -1.01
N VAL A 19 -15.97 -1.15 -0.24
CA VAL A 19 -16.30 -2.58 -0.25
C VAL A 19 -16.97 -2.98 -1.57
N ALA A 20 -17.89 -2.15 -2.05
CA ALA A 20 -18.55 -2.36 -3.34
C ALA A 20 -17.53 -2.29 -4.49
N SER A 21 -16.62 -1.30 -4.43
CA SER A 21 -15.56 -1.14 -5.44
C SER A 21 -14.48 -2.23 -5.39
N LEU A 22 -14.14 -2.76 -4.21
CA LEU A 22 -13.25 -3.93 -4.09
C LEU A 22 -13.91 -5.20 -4.65
N SER A 23 -15.20 -5.38 -4.38
CA SER A 23 -15.98 -6.53 -4.87
C SER A 23 -16.07 -6.53 -6.40
N SER A 24 -16.27 -5.36 -7.03
CA SER A 24 -16.32 -5.23 -8.49
C SER A 24 -14.98 -5.61 -9.16
N GLN A 25 -13.85 -5.46 -8.46
CA GLN A 25 -12.53 -5.92 -8.90
C GLN A 25 -12.27 -7.41 -8.63
N ARG A 26 -13.30 -8.21 -8.37
CA ARG A 26 -13.25 -9.66 -8.11
C ARG A 26 -12.37 -10.04 -6.91
N GLN A 27 -12.24 -9.14 -5.92
CA GLN A 27 -11.60 -9.47 -4.65
C GLN A 27 -12.62 -10.18 -3.75
N ARG A 28 -12.21 -11.30 -3.11
CA ARG A 28 -13.04 -11.95 -2.10
C ARG A 28 -12.88 -11.20 -0.78
N ILE A 29 -13.97 -10.71 -0.20
CA ILE A 29 -13.92 -9.92 1.04
C ILE A 29 -14.29 -10.79 2.23
N ARG A 30 -13.55 -10.64 3.33
CA ARG A 30 -13.87 -11.20 4.65
C ARG A 30 -13.85 -10.07 5.67
N PHE A 31 -14.94 -9.91 6.42
CA PHE A 31 -15.00 -8.95 7.51
C PHE A 31 -14.39 -9.50 8.80
N SER A 32 -13.85 -8.62 9.64
CA SER A 32 -13.28 -8.97 10.94
C SER A 32 -13.34 -7.79 11.92
N ASP A 33 -13.75 -8.07 13.16
CA ASP A 33 -13.70 -7.12 14.28
C ASP A 33 -12.35 -7.13 15.02
N SER A 34 -11.46 -8.07 14.67
CA SER A 34 -10.18 -8.25 15.35
C SER A 34 -9.06 -7.37 14.78
N VAL A 35 -9.33 -6.66 13.69
CA VAL A 35 -8.39 -5.73 13.05
C VAL A 35 -8.67 -4.30 13.49
N VAL A 36 -7.72 -3.39 13.28
CA VAL A 36 -7.91 -1.97 13.60
C VAL A 36 -9.07 -1.42 12.76
N ASP A 37 -9.91 -0.58 13.36
CA ASP A 37 -11.02 -0.02 12.63
C ASP A 37 -10.57 0.84 11.44
N GLY A 38 -11.35 0.85 10.36
CA GLY A 38 -10.95 1.48 9.09
C GLY A 38 -9.83 0.75 8.32
N SER A 39 -9.39 -0.44 8.77
CA SER A 39 -8.31 -1.17 8.09
C SER A 39 -8.78 -2.13 6.98
N ILE A 40 -7.91 -2.30 5.98
CA ILE A 40 -8.06 -3.22 4.85
C ILE A 40 -6.72 -3.92 4.64
N ILE A 41 -6.70 -5.25 4.73
CA ILE A 41 -5.47 -6.05 4.72
C ILE A 41 -5.51 -6.99 3.51
N PHE A 42 -4.38 -7.05 2.79
CA PHE A 42 -4.11 -7.97 1.70
C PHE A 42 -3.09 -9.02 2.18
N PRO A 43 -3.52 -10.15 2.77
CA PRO A 43 -2.62 -11.07 3.46
C PRO A 43 -1.57 -11.69 2.54
N LEU A 44 -1.97 -12.03 1.31
CA LEU A 44 -1.05 -12.64 0.32
C LEU A 44 0.05 -11.68 -0.14
N SER A 45 -0.20 -10.37 -0.07
CA SER A 45 0.76 -9.32 -0.42
C SER A 45 1.53 -8.82 0.79
N GLY A 46 1.10 -9.17 2.01
CA GLY A 46 1.67 -8.64 3.25
C GLY A 46 1.50 -7.13 3.39
N VAL A 47 0.50 -6.54 2.72
CA VAL A 47 0.21 -5.10 2.74
C VAL A 47 -1.05 -4.84 3.55
N ALA A 48 -1.05 -3.75 4.32
CA ALA A 48 -2.24 -3.26 5.00
C ALA A 48 -2.46 -1.77 4.70
N PHE A 49 -3.73 -1.38 4.66
CA PHE A 49 -4.20 -0.02 4.50
C PHE A 49 -5.09 0.39 5.68
N ILE A 50 -5.07 1.66 6.03
CA ILE A 50 -6.05 2.28 6.92
C ILE A 50 -6.60 3.54 6.25
N ILE A 51 -7.92 3.72 6.29
CA ILE A 51 -8.60 4.88 5.73
C ILE A 51 -8.75 5.93 6.82
N ALA A 52 -8.41 7.19 6.49
CA ALA A 52 -8.65 8.33 7.36
C ALA A 52 -9.15 9.51 6.53
N GLU A 53 -10.25 10.13 6.96
CA GLU A 53 -10.71 11.37 6.37
C GLU A 53 -10.00 12.56 7.01
N VAL A 54 -9.63 13.55 6.19
CA VAL A 54 -8.98 14.77 6.72
C VAL A 54 -9.87 15.49 7.72
N GLN A 55 -11.20 15.48 7.50
CA GLN A 55 -12.18 16.12 8.38
C GLN A 55 -12.14 15.54 9.80
N ASP A 56 -11.98 14.23 9.93
CA ASP A 56 -11.90 13.56 11.23
C ASP A 56 -10.60 13.88 11.98
N LEU A 57 -9.52 14.11 11.24
CA LEU A 57 -8.22 14.49 11.80
C LEU A 57 -8.18 15.96 12.26
N SER A 58 -8.92 16.84 11.59
CA SER A 58 -9.08 18.25 12.00
C SER A 58 -9.85 18.39 13.31
N ASN A 59 -10.74 17.45 13.63
CA ASN A 59 -11.54 17.48 14.84
C ASN A 59 -10.71 17.07 16.07
N ASN A 60 -10.46 17.98 17.01
CA ASN A 60 -9.52 17.74 18.14
C ASN A 60 -9.79 16.47 18.98
N SER A 61 -11.04 16.07 19.19
CA SER A 61 -11.39 14.87 19.97
C SER A 61 -11.33 13.59 19.13
N ALA A 62 -11.83 13.62 17.90
CA ALA A 62 -11.83 12.49 16.98
C ALA A 62 -10.43 12.23 16.40
N GLY A 63 -9.72 13.29 16.03
CA GLY A 63 -8.37 13.24 15.45
C GLY A 63 -7.34 12.65 16.39
N ARG A 64 -7.45 12.89 17.71
CA ARG A 64 -6.58 12.21 18.71
C ARG A 64 -6.77 10.70 18.70
N LYS A 65 -8.03 10.24 18.78
CA LYS A 65 -8.36 8.81 18.73
C LYS A 65 -7.93 8.18 17.42
N LEU A 66 -8.20 8.85 16.30
CA LEU A 66 -7.82 8.38 14.98
C LEU A 66 -6.29 8.30 14.82
N THR A 67 -5.56 9.27 15.38
CA THR A 67 -4.09 9.22 15.33
C THR A 67 -3.52 8.07 16.17
N GLU A 68 -4.05 7.82 17.36
CA GLU A 68 -3.68 6.66 18.19
C GLU A 68 -3.99 5.33 17.47
N GLN A 69 -5.11 5.26 16.74
CA GLN A 69 -5.46 4.11 15.91
C GLN A 69 -4.46 3.91 14.77
N ILE A 70 -4.07 4.99 14.08
CA ILE A 70 -3.07 4.96 13.00
C ILE A 70 -1.70 4.50 13.54
N GLU A 71 -1.29 4.97 14.71
CA GLU A 71 -0.04 4.54 15.36
C GLU A 71 -0.06 3.05 15.70
N ARG A 72 -1.14 2.58 16.31
CA ARG A 72 -1.33 1.15 16.60
C ARG A 72 -1.29 0.32 15.32
N PHE A 73 -1.94 0.78 14.27
CA PHE A 73 -1.95 0.13 12.97
C PHE A 73 -0.54 0.06 12.36
N ALA A 74 0.20 1.16 12.37
CA ALA A 74 1.58 1.23 11.86
C ALA A 74 2.55 0.34 12.66
N HIS A 75 2.28 0.13 13.96
CA HIS A 75 3.07 -0.76 14.79
C HIS A 75 2.84 -2.25 14.45
N ILE A 76 1.59 -2.63 14.14
CA ILE A 76 1.22 -4.02 13.81
C ILE A 76 1.72 -4.41 12.41
N HIS A 77 1.69 -3.47 11.45
CA HIS A 77 1.91 -3.77 10.04
C HIS A 77 3.23 -3.18 9.51
N ARG A 78 4.16 -4.06 9.11
CA ARG A 78 5.46 -3.65 8.55
C ARG A 78 5.35 -2.93 7.19
N ASN A 79 4.35 -3.25 6.39
CA ASN A 79 4.12 -2.63 5.09
C ASN A 79 2.74 -1.96 5.10
N SER A 80 2.68 -0.81 5.75
CA SER A 80 1.44 -0.11 6.07
C SER A 80 1.28 1.16 5.25
N PHE A 81 0.04 1.45 4.88
CA PHE A 81 -0.30 2.63 4.09
C PHE A 81 -1.51 3.34 4.72
N LEU A 82 -1.39 4.66 4.90
CA LEU A 82 -2.48 5.54 5.28
C LEU A 82 -3.09 6.11 3.99
N LEU A 83 -4.38 5.86 3.77
CA LEU A 83 -5.15 6.45 2.69
C LEU A 83 -5.84 7.69 3.24
N LEU A 84 -5.26 8.86 2.98
CA LEU A 84 -5.76 10.14 3.46
C LEU A 84 -6.78 10.69 2.45
N VAL A 85 -8.05 10.71 2.84
CA VAL A 85 -9.16 11.02 1.94
C VAL A 85 -9.61 12.47 2.13
N ALA A 86 -9.65 13.21 1.02
CA ALA A 86 -10.27 14.54 0.94
C ALA A 86 -10.75 14.83 -0.48
N ALA A 87 -11.88 15.54 -0.63
CA ALA A 87 -12.40 15.92 -1.94
C ALA A 87 -11.42 16.80 -2.72
N LEU A 88 -10.72 17.70 -2.02
CA LEU A 88 -9.68 18.57 -2.55
C LEU A 88 -8.59 18.74 -1.49
N PHE A 89 -7.33 18.79 -1.92
CA PHE A 89 -6.23 19.12 -1.02
C PHE A 89 -5.87 20.60 -1.18
N GLY A 90 -6.48 21.43 -0.34
CA GLY A 90 -6.15 22.83 -0.16
C GLY A 90 -5.07 23.03 0.91
N SER A 91 -4.84 24.28 1.30
CA SER A 91 -3.78 24.62 2.26
C SER A 91 -3.93 23.91 3.61
N GLU A 92 -5.17 23.74 4.09
CA GLU A 92 -5.44 23.08 5.37
C GLU A 92 -5.16 21.58 5.30
N GLU A 93 -5.61 20.91 4.24
CA GLU A 93 -5.37 19.48 4.03
C GLU A 93 -3.88 19.19 3.81
N TRP A 94 -3.17 20.08 3.11
CA TRP A 94 -1.72 19.98 2.95
C TRP A 94 -0.97 20.17 4.27
N ASP A 95 -1.40 21.07 5.14
CA ASP A 95 -0.82 21.24 6.47
C ASP A 95 -1.02 19.99 7.34
N ILE A 96 -2.21 19.38 7.29
CA ILE A 96 -2.48 18.11 7.98
C ILE A 96 -1.62 16.98 7.42
N LEU A 97 -1.53 16.85 6.10
CA LEU A 97 -0.66 15.86 5.47
C LEU A 97 0.81 16.08 5.88
N TYR A 98 1.28 17.32 5.88
CA TYR A 98 2.64 17.67 6.31
C TYR A 98 2.88 17.26 7.77
N LYS A 99 1.96 17.59 8.69
CA LYS A 99 2.03 17.19 10.10
C LYS A 99 2.07 15.67 10.27
N LEU A 100 1.25 14.93 9.53
CA LEU A 100 1.28 13.47 9.54
C LEU A 100 2.59 12.92 9.00
N GLN A 101 3.08 13.47 7.88
CA GLN A 101 4.36 13.06 7.30
C GLN A 101 5.51 13.27 8.28
N GLN A 102 5.55 14.40 8.98
CA GLN A 102 6.55 14.67 10.02
C GLN A 102 6.43 13.68 11.19
N ARG A 103 5.20 13.38 11.63
CA ARG A 103 4.95 12.46 12.74
C ARG A 103 5.38 11.02 12.43
N PHE A 104 5.12 10.55 11.21
CA PHE A 104 5.41 9.18 10.78
C PHE A 104 6.71 9.05 9.97
N LEU A 105 7.53 10.11 9.94
CA LEU A 105 8.77 10.13 9.20
C LEU A 105 9.73 9.06 9.73
N GLY A 106 10.32 8.27 8.82
CA GLY A 106 11.20 7.16 9.18
C GLY A 106 10.47 5.92 9.72
N GLY A 107 9.14 5.95 9.84
CA GLY A 107 8.32 4.81 10.21
C GLY A 107 7.97 3.88 9.05
N ASN A 108 7.17 2.85 9.35
CA ASN A 108 6.68 1.86 8.38
C ASN A 108 5.39 2.29 7.66
N LEU A 109 4.87 3.49 7.96
CA LEU A 109 3.63 4.02 7.43
C LEU A 109 3.90 4.97 6.27
N ARG A 110 3.37 4.65 5.09
CA ARG A 110 3.41 5.52 3.92
C ARG A 110 2.05 6.18 3.71
N ILE A 111 2.04 7.48 3.43
CA ILE A 111 0.79 8.23 3.30
C ILE A 111 0.49 8.45 1.82
N ILE A 112 -0.74 8.15 1.41
CA ILE A 112 -1.24 8.33 0.04
C ILE A 112 -2.45 9.27 0.10
N PRO A 113 -2.37 10.47 -0.51
CA PRO A 113 -3.53 11.35 -0.67
C PRO A 113 -4.50 10.76 -1.71
N ILE A 114 -5.79 10.75 -1.40
CA ILE A 114 -6.84 10.13 -2.20
C ILE A 114 -8.02 11.10 -2.35
N HIS A 115 -8.51 11.24 -3.58
CA HIS A 115 -9.63 12.11 -3.91
C HIS A 115 -10.93 11.37 -4.22
N ASN A 116 -10.85 10.10 -4.63
CA ASN A 116 -12.02 9.31 -4.99
C ASN A 116 -11.79 7.82 -4.69
N VAL A 117 -12.90 7.09 -4.55
CA VAL A 117 -12.89 5.66 -4.21
C VAL A 117 -12.29 4.80 -5.32
N GLY A 118 -12.45 5.18 -6.58
CA GLY A 118 -11.87 4.47 -7.73
C GLY A 118 -10.34 4.42 -7.67
N ASP A 119 -9.71 5.58 -7.46
CA ASP A 119 -8.27 5.75 -7.29
C ASP A 119 -7.77 5.11 -6.00
N MET A 120 -8.58 5.16 -4.93
CA MET A 120 -8.29 4.44 -3.69
C MET A 120 -8.12 2.94 -3.94
N VAL A 121 -9.13 2.29 -4.55
CA VAL A 121 -9.11 0.85 -4.82
C VAL A 121 -8.04 0.49 -5.84
N LYS A 122 -7.89 1.29 -6.89
CA LYS A 122 -6.83 1.12 -7.89
C LYS A 122 -5.45 1.17 -7.25
N SER A 123 -5.20 2.12 -6.34
CA SER A 123 -3.94 2.24 -5.62
C SER A 123 -3.69 1.03 -4.72
N MET A 124 -4.69 0.64 -3.92
CA MET A 124 -4.59 -0.54 -3.05
C MET A 124 -4.25 -1.81 -3.84
N VAL A 125 -4.99 -2.09 -4.91
CA VAL A 125 -4.82 -3.29 -5.73
C VAL A 125 -3.50 -3.25 -6.49
N THR A 126 -3.07 -2.08 -6.96
CA THR A 126 -1.78 -1.93 -7.65
C THR A 126 -0.62 -2.19 -6.70
N ILE A 127 -0.64 -1.61 -5.50
CA ILE A 127 0.40 -1.83 -4.48
C ILE A 127 0.41 -3.30 -4.04
N ALA A 128 -0.76 -3.88 -3.77
CA ALA A 128 -0.88 -5.28 -3.39
C ALA A 128 -0.34 -6.22 -4.49
N LYS A 129 -0.59 -5.91 -5.77
CA LYS A 129 -0.04 -6.67 -6.90
C LYS A 129 1.47 -6.48 -7.05
N ALA A 130 1.96 -5.25 -6.91
CA ALA A 130 3.39 -4.94 -7.06
C ALA A 130 4.24 -5.59 -5.96
N THR A 131 3.65 -5.83 -4.78
CA THR A 131 4.34 -6.39 -3.60
C THR A 131 4.12 -7.89 -3.42
N CYS A 132 3.27 -8.54 -4.21
CA CYS A 132 3.02 -9.96 -4.04
C CYS A 132 4.22 -10.80 -4.50
N LYS A 133 4.59 -11.80 -3.69
CA LYS A 133 5.75 -12.68 -3.93
C LYS A 133 5.88 -13.19 -5.37
N PRO A 134 4.86 -13.82 -6.00
CA PRO A 134 5.01 -14.35 -7.36
C PRO A 134 5.27 -13.26 -8.41
N HIS A 135 4.79 -12.04 -8.20
CA HIS A 135 5.06 -10.93 -9.12
C HIS A 135 6.46 -10.37 -8.90
N VAL A 136 6.88 -10.20 -7.64
CA VAL A 136 8.22 -9.73 -7.28
C VAL A 136 9.28 -10.73 -7.75
N ASP A 137 9.06 -12.03 -7.58
CA ASP A 137 9.98 -13.07 -8.02
C ASP A 137 10.07 -13.10 -9.55
N SER A 138 8.94 -13.02 -10.26
CA SER A 138 8.96 -12.91 -11.73
C SER A 138 9.72 -11.67 -12.24
N VAL A 139 9.55 -10.52 -11.59
CA VAL A 139 10.30 -9.31 -11.93
C VAL A 139 11.79 -9.49 -11.62
N ARG A 140 12.13 -10.06 -10.46
CA ARG A 140 13.52 -10.35 -10.08
C ARG A 140 14.20 -11.29 -11.07
N ASP A 141 13.52 -12.36 -11.47
CA ASP A 141 14.04 -13.34 -12.44
C ASP A 141 14.30 -12.69 -13.79
N ARG A 142 13.37 -11.86 -14.28
CA ARG A 142 13.54 -11.10 -15.53
C ARG A 142 14.72 -10.13 -15.47
N ILE A 143 14.90 -9.43 -14.35
CA ILE A 143 16.06 -8.53 -14.14
C ILE A 143 17.35 -9.33 -14.07
N ALA A 144 17.36 -10.48 -13.39
CA ALA A 144 18.53 -11.35 -13.29
C ALA A 144 18.94 -11.89 -14.68
N MET A 145 17.98 -12.33 -15.49
CA MET A 145 18.22 -12.76 -16.87
C MET A 145 18.77 -11.63 -17.74
N ALA A 146 18.16 -10.43 -17.69
CA ALA A 146 18.63 -9.29 -18.45
C ALA A 146 20.07 -8.91 -18.07
N ARG A 147 20.38 -8.96 -16.77
CA ARG A 147 21.73 -8.73 -16.25
C ARG A 147 22.72 -9.79 -16.77
N ALA A 148 22.34 -11.07 -16.75
CA ALA A 148 23.17 -12.14 -17.28
C ALA A 148 23.45 -11.94 -18.78
N GLN A 149 22.45 -11.59 -19.58
CA GLN A 149 22.62 -11.30 -21.00
C GLN A 149 23.54 -10.11 -21.26
N ILE A 150 23.38 -9.02 -20.51
CA ILE A 150 24.27 -7.84 -20.62
C ILE A 150 25.72 -8.22 -20.32
N ILE A 151 25.94 -9.07 -19.31
CA ILE A 151 27.25 -9.58 -18.93
C ILE A 151 27.81 -10.49 -20.04
N GLU A 152 27.06 -11.50 -20.49
CA GLU A 152 27.53 -12.45 -21.50
C GLU A 152 27.86 -11.79 -22.85
N CYS A 153 27.05 -10.81 -23.26
CA CYS A 153 27.24 -10.03 -24.48
C CYS A 153 28.16 -8.81 -24.27
N SER A 154 28.77 -8.66 -23.09
CA SER A 154 29.65 -7.51 -22.82
C SER A 154 30.97 -7.67 -23.58
N PRO A 155 31.39 -6.66 -24.37
CA PRO A 155 32.69 -6.65 -25.04
C PRO A 155 33.86 -6.82 -24.06
N VAL A 156 33.71 -6.28 -22.85
CA VAL A 156 34.71 -6.39 -21.77
C VAL A 156 34.87 -7.85 -21.34
N TRP A 157 33.77 -8.60 -21.24
CA TRP A 157 33.84 -10.03 -20.90
C TRP A 157 34.40 -10.91 -22.02
N GLU A 158 34.22 -10.52 -23.28
CA GLU A 158 34.92 -11.16 -24.40
C GLU A 158 36.43 -10.89 -24.36
N MET A 159 36.85 -9.66 -24.07
CA MET A 159 38.26 -9.30 -23.92
C MET A 159 38.94 -10.08 -22.80
N LEU A 160 38.29 -10.18 -21.62
CA LEU A 160 38.82 -10.93 -20.48
C LEU A 160 38.95 -12.43 -20.77
N ARG A 161 37.99 -13.05 -21.48
CA ARG A 161 38.08 -14.46 -21.91
C ARG A 161 39.26 -14.72 -22.85
N LYS A 162 39.61 -13.74 -23.71
CA LYS A 162 40.76 -13.85 -24.63
C LYS A 162 42.12 -13.75 -23.92
N GLN A 163 42.18 -13.12 -22.74
CA GLN A 163 43.39 -12.97 -21.94
C GLN A 163 43.69 -14.19 -21.03
N GLN A 164 42.71 -15.09 -20.84
CA GLN A 164 42.84 -16.30 -20.03
C GLN A 164 43.17 -17.57 -20.86
N LYS A 165 43.34 -17.43 -22.17
CA LYS A 165 43.86 -18.46 -23.08
C LYS A 165 45.31 -18.17 -23.41
#